data_AF-A0A1V1SXS8-F1
#
_entry.id   AF-A0A1V1SXS8-F1
#
_cell.length_a   1.000
_cell.length_b   1.000
_cell.length_c   1.000
_cell.angle_alpha   90.00
_cell.angle_beta   90.00
_cell.angle_gamma   90.00
#
_symmetry.space_group_name_H-M   'P 1'
#
loop_
_entity.id
_entity.type
_entity.pdbx_description
1 polymer ?
#
loop_
_entity_poly.entity_id
_entity_poly.type
_entity_poly.pdbx_seq_one_letter_code
_entity_poly.pdbx_strand_id
1 'polypeptide(L)'
;MEKKCGANRNCKNPAVPGRKLCEAHAERRRFCRRRLDAGRKASGLCKRCLLPREDMSMAHCSQCLKNYRLQRAEVVAAENVLLDACGDTPAEPATETPKRSQPNYKRIRIEKRKALGLCIRCGKAPNEQNLRTCNACREEKNQERRETRARRASRVRNAAKVILEQHPDILDASPEGLRLMRMKREGDEDDA
;
A
#
# COMPACT_ATOMS: atom_id res chain seq x y z
N MET A 1 14.09 26.81 32.28
CA MET A 1 15.28 26.14 31.70
C MET A 1 14.83 25.26 30.54
N GLU A 2 15.06 25.68 29.30
CA GLU A 2 14.74 24.89 28.11
C GLU A 2 15.69 23.70 27.99
N LYS A 3 15.16 22.47 28.07
CA LYS A 3 15.91 21.25 27.75
C LYS A 3 16.25 21.26 26.26
N LYS A 4 17.46 21.70 25.91
CA LYS A 4 18.00 21.56 24.55
C LYS A 4 17.94 20.08 24.17
N CYS A 5 17.09 19.75 23.20
CA CYS A 5 16.97 18.41 22.66
C CYS A 5 18.33 18.03 22.06
N GLY A 6 19.04 17.13 22.74
CA GLY A 6 20.42 16.77 22.41
C GLY A 6 20.57 16.33 20.97
N ALA A 7 21.59 16.87 20.31
CA ALA A 7 22.03 16.40 19.01
C ALA A 7 22.17 14.87 19.03
N ASN A 8 21.74 14.22 17.96
CA ASN A 8 21.91 12.78 17.82
C ASN A 8 23.42 12.48 17.86
N ARG A 9 23.87 11.61 18.77
CA ARG A 9 25.32 11.35 18.99
C ARG A 9 26.09 10.99 17.71
N ASN A 10 25.40 10.55 16.65
CA ASN A 10 25.98 10.14 15.39
C ASN A 10 25.84 11.17 14.24
N CYS A 11 25.14 12.29 14.41
CA CYS A 11 25.18 13.40 13.44
C CYS A 11 24.90 14.75 14.08
N LYS A 12 25.46 15.82 13.51
CA LYS A 12 25.22 17.21 13.92
C LYS A 12 23.79 17.73 13.66
N ASN A 13 22.91 16.93 13.04
CA ASN A 13 21.52 17.34 12.75
C ASN A 13 20.64 17.27 14.01
N PRO A 14 19.73 18.24 14.22
CA PRO A 14 18.83 18.26 15.36
C PRO A 14 17.85 17.08 15.32
N ALA A 15 17.47 16.59 16.51
CA ALA A 15 16.43 15.58 16.62
C ALA A 15 15.05 16.16 16.26
N VAL A 16 14.16 15.32 15.72
CA VAL A 16 12.75 15.72 15.54
C VAL A 16 12.13 15.94 16.92
N PRO A 17 11.30 16.98 17.14
CA PRO A 17 10.63 17.20 18.42
C PRO A 17 9.92 15.93 18.93
N GLY A 18 10.18 15.57 20.19
CA GLY A 18 9.66 14.35 20.82
C GLY A 18 10.33 13.04 20.38
N ARG A 19 11.42 13.06 19.59
CA ARG A 19 12.15 11.87 19.15
C ARG A 19 13.62 11.93 19.54
N LYS A 20 14.26 10.76 19.57
CA LYS A 20 15.71 10.60 19.85
C LYS A 20 16.61 10.70 18.62
N LEU A 21 16.04 10.69 17.41
CA LEU A 21 16.76 10.67 16.14
C LEU A 21 16.32 11.87 15.28
N CYS A 22 17.25 12.42 14.51
CA CYS A 22 16.92 13.32 13.41
C CYS A 22 16.13 12.57 12.31
N GLU A 23 15.46 13.31 11.43
CA GLU A 23 14.61 12.74 10.39
C GLU A 23 15.37 11.79 9.46
N ALA A 24 16.55 12.21 8.98
CA ALA A 24 17.41 11.38 8.14
C ALA A 24 17.81 10.05 8.80
N HIS A 25 18.14 10.06 10.09
CA HIS A 25 18.45 8.84 10.82
C HIS A 25 17.21 7.97 11.08
N ALA A 26 16.05 8.58 11.34
CA ALA A 26 14.80 7.85 11.46
C ALA A 26 14.40 7.17 10.13
N GLU A 27 14.59 7.85 9.00
CA GLU A 27 14.40 7.28 7.66
C GLU A 27 15.38 6.16 7.37
N ARG A 28 16.68 6.35 7.60
CA ARG A 28 17.69 5.31 7.44
C ARG A 28 17.37 4.08 8.30
N ARG A 29 16.98 4.27 9.57
CA ARG A 29 16.55 3.18 10.45
C ARG A 29 15.30 2.46 9.92
N ARG A 30 14.30 3.20 9.41
CA ARG A 30 13.10 2.62 8.76
C ARG A 30 13.46 1.84 7.50
N PHE A 31 14.39 2.34 6.70
CA PHE A 31 14.90 1.66 5.51
C PHE A 31 15.62 0.35 5.88
N CYS A 32 16.59 0.40 6.80
CA CYS A 32 17.31 -0.80 7.27
C CYS A 32 16.34 -1.84 7.86
N ARG A 33 15.36 -1.40 8.67
CA ARG A 33 14.34 -2.30 9.22
C ARG A 33 13.49 -2.97 8.13
N ARG A 34 13.04 -2.20 7.12
CA ARG A 34 12.30 -2.76 5.97
C ARG A 34 13.12 -3.78 5.19
N ARG A 35 14.41 -3.49 4.96
CA ARG A 35 15.33 -4.42 4.27
C ARG A 35 15.52 -5.73 5.06
N LEU A 36 15.75 -5.64 6.36
CA LEU A 36 15.87 -6.82 7.23
C LEU A 36 14.58 -7.64 7.27
N ASP A 37 13.43 -6.98 7.41
CA ASP A 37 12.12 -7.64 7.41
C ASP A 37 11.82 -8.33 6.08
N ALA A 38 12.21 -7.72 4.95
CA ALA A 38 12.07 -8.31 3.62
C ALA A 38 12.97 -9.55 3.46
N GLY A 39 14.23 -9.48 3.93
CA GLY A 39 15.12 -10.63 3.96
C GLY A 39 14.57 -11.78 4.80
N ARG A 40 14.09 -11.50 6.01
CA ARG A 40 13.43 -12.50 6.87
C ARG A 40 12.21 -13.11 6.19
N LYS A 41 11.37 -12.29 5.54
CA LYS A 41 10.19 -12.78 4.81
C LYS A 41 10.58 -13.70 3.65
N ALA A 42 11.61 -13.34 2.88
CA ALA A 42 12.11 -14.15 1.77
C ALA A 42 12.70 -15.48 2.25
N SER A 43 13.39 -15.49 3.39
CA SER A 43 13.92 -16.71 4.03
C SER A 43 12.87 -17.50 4.83
N GLY A 44 11.60 -17.11 4.80
CA GLY A 44 10.54 -17.79 5.53
C GLY A 44 10.61 -17.67 7.06
N LEU A 45 11.37 -16.70 7.59
CA LEU A 45 11.59 -16.54 9.02
C LEU A 45 10.57 -15.60 9.68
N CYS A 46 10.20 -15.92 10.91
CA CYS A 46 9.36 -15.09 11.77
C CYS A 46 10.06 -13.76 12.09
N LYS A 47 9.36 -12.63 11.92
CA LYS A 47 9.92 -11.31 12.23
C LYS A 47 10.29 -11.11 13.70
N ARG A 48 9.69 -11.89 14.63
CA ARG A 48 9.87 -11.75 16.08
C ARG A 48 10.93 -12.72 16.63
N CYS A 49 10.74 -14.03 16.44
CA CYS A 49 11.63 -15.05 17.01
C CYS A 49 12.71 -15.59 16.05
N LEU A 50 12.71 -15.19 14.78
CA LEU A 50 13.63 -15.67 13.74
C LEU A 50 13.55 -17.17 13.41
N LEU A 51 12.57 -17.90 13.96
CA LEU A 51 12.32 -19.29 13.60
C LEU A 51 11.57 -19.38 12.25
N PRO A 52 11.69 -20.51 11.53
CA PRO A 52 10.88 -20.78 10.33
C PRO A 52 9.38 -20.62 10.62
N ARG A 53 8.63 -20.14 9.63
CA ARG A 53 7.17 -20.00 9.69
C ARG A 53 6.51 -21.17 9.00
N GLU A 54 5.32 -21.49 9.49
CA GLU A 54 4.45 -22.49 8.90
C GLU A 54 3.80 -21.96 7.60
N ASP A 55 3.44 -20.67 7.59
CA ASP A 55 2.84 -19.98 6.44
C ASP A 55 3.71 -18.79 5.98
N MET A 56 4.06 -18.78 4.70
CA MET A 56 4.86 -17.72 4.06
C MET A 56 4.09 -16.42 3.84
N SER A 57 2.75 -16.47 3.88
CA SER A 57 1.87 -15.30 3.76
C SER A 57 1.92 -14.39 4.99
N MET A 58 2.11 -14.99 6.17
CA MET A 58 2.10 -14.32 7.47
C MET A 58 3.43 -13.65 7.80
N ALA A 59 3.42 -12.64 8.68
CA ALA A 59 4.65 -11.96 9.13
C ALA A 59 5.34 -12.64 10.33
N HIS A 60 4.60 -13.43 11.09
CA HIS A 60 5.02 -14.08 12.34
C HIS A 60 4.67 -15.58 12.28
N CYS A 61 5.37 -16.42 13.04
CA CYS A 61 4.95 -17.81 13.23
C CYS A 61 3.69 -17.88 14.10
N SER A 62 2.99 -19.01 14.04
CA SER A 62 1.75 -19.26 14.78
C SER A 62 1.88 -18.95 16.28
N GLN A 63 2.98 -19.40 16.90
CA GLN A 63 3.24 -19.20 18.33
C GLN A 63 3.45 -17.73 18.70
N CYS A 64 4.22 -16.98 17.90
CA CYS A 64 4.40 -15.55 18.13
C CYS A 64 3.10 -14.76 17.96
N LEU A 65 2.23 -15.17 17.03
CA LEU A 65 0.89 -14.62 16.85
C LEU A 65 -0.01 -14.90 18.05
N LYS A 66 -0.02 -16.14 18.56
CA LYS A 66 -0.75 -16.52 19.78
C LYS A 66 -0.31 -15.69 20.98
N ASN A 67 0.99 -15.58 21.21
CA ASN A 67 1.54 -14.78 22.30
C ASN A 67 1.21 -13.28 22.13
N TYR A 68 1.24 -12.76 20.91
CA TYR A 68 0.83 -11.38 20.65
C TYR A 68 -0.65 -11.13 20.98
N ARG A 69 -1.54 -12.08 20.66
CA ARG A 69 -2.97 -11.99 21.00
C ARG A 69 -3.21 -12.03 22.51
N LEU A 70 -2.51 -12.91 23.23
CA LEU A 70 -2.58 -12.99 24.69
C LEU A 70 -2.11 -11.70 25.35
N GLN A 71 -0.93 -11.20 24.97
CA GLN A 71 -0.41 -9.92 25.46
C GLN A 71 -1.37 -8.75 25.19
N ARG A 72 -2.00 -8.74 24.02
CA ARG A 72 -3.01 -7.71 23.70
C ARG A 72 -4.27 -7.85 24.55
N ALA A 73 -4.72 -9.07 24.83
CA ALA A 73 -5.87 -9.32 25.70
C ALA A 73 -5.58 -8.88 27.15
N GLU A 74 -4.38 -9.16 27.66
CA GLU A 74 -3.93 -8.71 28.98
C GLU A 74 -3.89 -7.18 29.09
N VAL A 75 -3.35 -6.49 28.07
CA VAL A 75 -3.34 -5.02 28.03
C VAL A 75 -4.76 -4.45 28.01
N VAL A 76 -5.66 -4.99 27.18
CA VAL A 76 -7.07 -4.55 27.14
C VAL A 76 -7.76 -4.82 28.47
N ALA A 77 -7.52 -5.99 29.10
CA ALA A 77 -8.06 -6.31 30.40
C ALA A 77 -7.56 -5.31 31.48
N ALA A 78 -6.27 -4.98 31.48
CA ALA A 78 -5.70 -3.99 32.39
C ALA A 78 -6.24 -2.57 32.15
N GLU A 79 -6.42 -2.17 30.88
CA GLU A 79 -7.06 -0.90 30.51
C GLU A 79 -8.51 -0.85 31.02
N ASN A 80 -9.27 -1.94 30.91
CA ASN A 80 -10.63 -2.03 31.43
C ASN A 80 -10.67 -1.94 32.96
N VAL A 81 -9.77 -2.62 33.67
CA VAL A 81 -9.66 -2.51 35.14
C VAL A 81 -9.34 -1.08 35.59
N LEU A 82 -8.48 -0.38 34.86
CA LEU A 82 -8.18 1.03 35.14
C LEU A 82 -9.39 1.94 34.90
N LEU A 83 -10.22 1.65 33.88
CA LEU A 83 -11.47 2.36 33.65
C LEU A 83 -12.48 2.11 34.77
N ASP A 84 -12.62 0.86 35.23
CA ASP A 84 -13.52 0.49 36.32
C ASP A 84 -13.11 1.13 37.67
N ALA A 85 -11.80 1.26 37.92
CA ALA A 85 -11.26 1.85 39.15
C ALA A 85 -11.51 3.36 39.28
N CYS A 86 -11.79 4.07 38.18
CA CYS A 86 -12.03 5.50 38.21
C CYS A 86 -13.43 5.87 38.74
N GLY A 87 -14.34 4.91 38.94
CA GLY A 87 -15.71 5.19 39.42
C GLY A 87 -16.55 6.04 38.45
N ASP A 88 -15.97 6.45 37.33
CA ASP A 88 -16.66 6.97 36.17
C ASP A 88 -17.47 5.82 35.62
N THR A 89 -18.75 5.74 36.02
CA THR A 89 -19.74 4.92 35.31
C THR A 89 -19.48 5.11 33.81
N PRO A 90 -19.27 4.04 33.03
CA PRO A 90 -18.97 4.17 31.61
C PRO A 90 -20.03 5.08 31.03
N ALA A 91 -19.62 6.27 30.57
CA ALA A 91 -20.53 7.22 29.96
C ALA A 91 -21.39 6.42 28.99
N GLU A 92 -22.72 6.48 29.15
CA GLU A 92 -23.69 5.69 28.36
C GLU A 92 -23.15 5.50 26.96
N PRO A 93 -23.02 4.25 26.47
CA PRO A 93 -22.17 3.88 25.34
C PRO A 93 -22.32 4.93 24.26
N ALA A 94 -21.34 5.85 24.17
CA ALA A 94 -21.55 7.17 23.60
C ALA A 94 -22.28 7.00 22.28
N THR A 95 -23.60 7.31 22.25
CA THR A 95 -24.52 7.04 21.13
C THR A 95 -23.75 7.26 19.86
N GLU A 96 -23.38 6.16 19.17
CA GLU A 96 -22.20 6.09 18.28
C GLU A 96 -21.90 7.48 17.74
N THR A 97 -20.97 8.22 18.38
CA THR A 97 -20.74 9.61 17.95
C THR A 97 -20.45 9.52 16.47
N PRO A 98 -21.35 10.00 15.58
CA PRO A 98 -21.41 9.52 14.20
C PRO A 98 -20.04 9.83 13.66
N LYS A 99 -19.23 8.78 13.41
CA LYS A 99 -17.77 8.88 13.21
C LYS A 99 -17.55 10.14 12.43
N ARG A 100 -17.10 11.23 13.08
CA ARG A 100 -17.13 12.59 12.50
C ARG A 100 -16.52 12.40 11.12
N SER A 101 -17.36 12.36 10.10
CA SER A 101 -16.92 11.92 8.78
C SER A 101 -16.11 13.10 8.33
N GLN A 102 -14.80 13.06 8.60
CA GLN A 102 -13.88 14.16 8.40
C GLN A 102 -14.26 14.74 7.05
N PRO A 103 -14.85 15.96 7.01
CA PRO A 103 -15.54 16.43 5.83
C PRO A 103 -14.53 16.31 4.71
N ASN A 104 -14.88 15.51 3.69
CA ASN A 104 -13.88 14.94 2.78
C ASN A 104 -13.07 16.08 2.17
N TYR A 105 -11.92 16.38 2.78
CA TYR A 105 -11.20 17.62 2.54
C TYR A 105 -10.80 17.72 1.06
N LYS A 106 -10.59 16.56 0.43
CA LYS A 106 -10.37 16.44 -1.01
C LYS A 106 -11.58 16.89 -1.82
N ARG A 107 -12.80 16.49 -1.43
CA ARG A 107 -14.05 16.92 -2.08
C ARG A 107 -14.23 18.43 -1.98
N ILE A 108 -14.11 18.99 -0.77
CA ILE A 108 -14.22 20.44 -0.54
C ILE A 108 -13.17 21.20 -1.37
N ARG A 109 -11.92 20.72 -1.39
CA ARG A 109 -10.85 21.33 -2.19
C ARG A 109 -11.13 21.27 -3.70
N ILE A 110 -11.70 20.17 -4.19
CA ILE A 110 -12.08 20.01 -5.60
C ILE A 110 -13.23 20.97 -5.97
N GLU A 111 -14.25 21.06 -5.14
CA GLU A 111 -15.41 21.95 -5.36
C GLU A 111 -14.96 23.42 -5.35
N LYS A 112 -14.11 23.83 -4.40
CA LYS A 112 -13.51 25.19 -4.40
C LYS A 112 -12.74 25.48 -5.68
N ARG A 113 -11.94 24.54 -6.19
CA ARG A 113 -11.19 24.72 -7.45
C ARG A 113 -12.12 24.82 -8.66
N LYS A 114 -13.18 24.01 -8.70
CA LYS A 114 -14.18 24.07 -9.78
C LYS A 114 -14.90 25.41 -9.79
N ALA A 115 -15.32 25.91 -8.63
CA ALA A 115 -15.99 27.20 -8.49
C ALA A 115 -15.11 28.37 -8.98
N LEU A 116 -13.79 28.27 -8.82
CA LEU A 116 -12.81 29.25 -9.31
C LEU A 116 -12.42 29.05 -10.79
N GLY A 117 -12.99 28.07 -11.49
CA GLY A 117 -12.55 27.74 -12.86
C GLY A 117 -11.10 27.27 -12.93
N LEU A 118 -10.56 26.68 -11.86
CA LEU A 118 -9.18 26.21 -11.79
C LEU A 118 -9.09 24.70 -12.03
N CYS A 119 -7.98 24.28 -12.62
CA CYS A 119 -7.65 22.86 -12.79
C CYS A 119 -7.73 22.10 -11.45
N ILE A 120 -8.54 21.05 -11.37
CA ILE A 120 -8.74 20.31 -10.11
C ILE A 120 -7.46 19.60 -9.60
N ARG A 121 -6.50 19.33 -10.49
CA ARG A 121 -5.24 18.64 -10.19
C ARG A 121 -4.20 19.60 -9.63
N CYS A 122 -3.72 20.55 -10.44
CA CYS A 122 -2.70 21.51 -10.01
C CYS A 122 -3.27 22.69 -9.21
N GLY A 123 -4.51 23.12 -9.50
CA GLY A 123 -5.13 24.31 -8.90
C GLY A 123 -4.46 25.63 -9.27
N LYS A 124 -3.72 25.68 -10.39
CA LYS A 124 -2.93 26.85 -10.81
C LYS A 124 -3.49 27.52 -12.07
N ALA A 125 -3.66 26.73 -13.14
CA ALA A 125 -4.14 27.23 -14.42
C ALA A 125 -5.67 27.17 -14.51
N PRO A 126 -6.30 28.10 -15.25
CA PRO A 126 -7.71 28.00 -15.57
C PRO A 126 -7.99 26.73 -16.37
N ASN A 127 -9.16 26.16 -16.22
CA ASN A 127 -9.64 25.12 -17.11
C ASN A 127 -10.28 25.75 -18.36
N GLU A 128 -10.00 25.19 -19.53
CA GLU A 128 -10.70 25.60 -20.75
C GLU A 128 -12.15 25.10 -20.71
N GLN A 129 -13.08 26.02 -20.99
CA GLN A 129 -14.52 25.82 -21.26
C GLN A 129 -15.06 24.44 -20.86
N ASN A 130 -15.33 24.25 -19.57
CA ASN A 130 -15.97 23.06 -18.95
C ASN A 130 -15.09 21.82 -18.70
N LEU A 131 -13.78 21.89 -18.92
CA LEU A 131 -12.90 20.75 -18.65
C LEU A 131 -12.50 20.67 -17.18
N ARG A 132 -12.22 19.47 -16.65
CA ARG A 132 -11.84 19.32 -15.23
C ARG A 132 -10.38 19.69 -14.96
N THR A 133 -9.51 19.60 -15.96
CA THR A 133 -8.06 19.81 -15.82
C THR A 133 -7.53 20.67 -16.96
N CYS A 134 -6.50 21.47 -16.67
CA CYS A 134 -5.76 22.22 -17.68
C CYS A 134 -5.01 21.29 -18.65
N ASN A 135 -4.59 21.84 -19.80
CA ASN A 135 -3.94 21.08 -20.87
C ASN A 135 -2.62 20.45 -20.43
N ALA A 136 -1.74 21.18 -19.73
CA ALA A 136 -0.49 20.63 -19.20
C ALA A 136 -0.71 19.38 -18.32
N CYS A 137 -1.65 19.43 -17.37
CA CYS A 137 -1.98 18.26 -16.53
C CYS A 137 -2.63 17.11 -17.31
N ARG A 138 -3.28 17.40 -18.43
CA ARG A 138 -3.90 16.41 -19.31
C ARG A 138 -2.86 15.72 -20.18
N GLU A 139 -1.94 16.47 -20.76
CA GLU A 139 -0.80 15.97 -21.54
C GLU A 139 0.08 15.07 -20.69
N GLU A 140 0.42 15.49 -19.48
CA GLU A 140 1.16 14.67 -18.51
C GLU A 140 0.45 13.33 -18.25
N LYS A 141 -0.88 13.36 -18.02
CA LYS A 141 -1.65 12.11 -17.82
C LYS A 141 -1.72 11.25 -19.07
N ASN A 142 -1.80 11.88 -20.25
CA ASN A 142 -1.80 11.18 -21.53
C ASN A 142 -0.44 10.50 -21.78
N GLN A 143 0.66 11.18 -21.45
CA GLN A 143 2.01 10.61 -21.53
C GLN A 143 2.16 9.41 -20.59
N GLU A 144 1.75 9.54 -19.31
CA GLU A 144 1.76 8.44 -18.34
C GLU A 144 0.95 7.22 -18.85
N ARG A 145 -0.20 7.46 -19.49
CA ARG A 145 -1.02 6.41 -20.13
C ARG A 145 -0.31 5.76 -21.31
N ARG A 146 0.36 6.54 -22.17
CA ARG A 146 1.15 6.02 -23.30
C ARG A 146 2.31 5.15 -22.80
N GLU A 147 3.05 5.62 -21.80
CA GLU A 147 4.13 4.85 -21.17
C GLU A 147 3.62 3.54 -20.55
N THR A 148 2.50 3.59 -19.84
CA THR A 148 1.89 2.39 -19.24
C THR A 148 1.47 1.39 -20.32
N ARG A 149 0.85 1.85 -21.41
CA ARG A 149 0.50 1.01 -22.57
C ARG A 149 1.75 0.42 -23.22
N ALA A 150 2.80 1.21 -23.41
CA ALA A 150 4.07 0.74 -23.97
C ALA A 150 4.72 -0.33 -23.07
N ARG A 151 4.73 -0.14 -21.75
CA ARG A 151 5.21 -1.15 -20.79
C ARG A 151 4.40 -2.44 -20.86
N ARG A 152 3.06 -2.33 -20.93
CA ARG A 152 2.19 -3.51 -21.08
C ARG A 152 2.45 -4.24 -22.41
N ALA A 153 2.54 -3.51 -23.52
CA ALA A 153 2.84 -4.08 -24.83
C ALA A 153 4.23 -4.75 -24.86
N SER A 154 5.24 -4.15 -24.22
CA SER A 154 6.56 -4.75 -24.07
C SER A 154 6.51 -6.07 -23.27
N ARG A 155 5.78 -6.10 -22.14
CA ARG A 155 5.58 -7.34 -21.36
C ARG A 155 4.89 -8.43 -22.18
N VAL A 156 3.85 -8.08 -22.94
CA VAL A 156 3.15 -9.04 -23.80
C VAL A 156 4.08 -9.57 -24.89
N ARG A 157 4.85 -8.71 -25.56
CA ARG A 157 5.85 -9.14 -26.56
C ARG A 157 6.92 -10.05 -25.97
N ASN A 158 7.45 -9.71 -24.80
CA ASN A 158 8.46 -10.54 -24.13
C ASN A 158 7.87 -11.88 -23.69
N ALA A 159 6.65 -11.90 -23.15
CA ALA A 159 5.97 -13.14 -22.79
C ALA A 159 5.73 -14.02 -24.03
N ALA A 160 5.27 -13.44 -25.14
CA ALA A 160 5.13 -14.15 -26.41
C ALA A 160 6.47 -14.72 -26.90
N LYS A 161 7.56 -13.95 -26.78
CA LYS A 161 8.92 -14.43 -27.13
C LYS A 161 9.33 -15.64 -26.29
N VAL A 162 9.13 -15.58 -24.97
CA VAL A 162 9.45 -16.70 -24.05
C VAL A 162 8.63 -17.94 -24.41
N ILE A 163 7.34 -17.78 -24.73
CA ILE A 163 6.49 -18.89 -25.15
C ILE A 163 7.02 -19.53 -26.45
N LEU A 164 7.38 -18.71 -27.45
CA LEU A 164 7.94 -19.21 -28.71
C LEU A 164 9.31 -19.89 -28.52
N GLU A 165 10.14 -19.41 -27.60
CA GLU A 165 11.42 -20.05 -27.25
C GLU A 165 11.22 -21.40 -26.54
N GLN A 166 10.16 -21.54 -25.74
CA GLN A 166 9.83 -22.79 -25.03
C GLN A 166 9.12 -23.81 -25.91
N HIS A 167 8.38 -23.34 -26.93
CA HIS A 167 7.51 -24.14 -27.78
C HIS A 167 7.68 -23.74 -29.25
N PRO A 168 8.78 -24.13 -29.90
CA PRO A 168 9.04 -23.78 -31.29
C PRO A 168 8.01 -24.38 -32.26
N ASP A 169 7.39 -25.49 -31.88
CA ASP A 169 6.31 -26.19 -32.60
C ASP A 169 5.04 -25.36 -32.77
N ILE A 170 4.84 -24.31 -31.94
CA ILE A 170 3.72 -23.37 -32.09
C ILE A 170 3.82 -22.56 -33.40
N LEU A 171 5.02 -22.33 -33.93
CA LEU A 171 5.19 -21.57 -35.17
C LEU A 171 4.68 -22.31 -36.41
N ASP A 172 4.67 -23.65 -36.37
CA ASP A 172 4.20 -24.50 -37.46
C ASP A 172 2.70 -24.82 -37.35
N ALA A 173 2.04 -24.39 -36.27
CA ALA A 173 0.62 -24.56 -36.10
C ALA A 173 -0.15 -23.70 -37.11
N SER A 174 -0.74 -24.35 -38.12
CA SER A 174 -1.68 -23.72 -39.05
C SER A 174 -2.73 -22.90 -38.30
N PRO A 175 -3.19 -21.75 -38.84
CA PRO A 175 -4.29 -20.98 -38.26
C PRO A 175 -5.53 -21.82 -37.94
N GLU A 176 -5.79 -22.89 -38.70
CA GLU A 176 -6.86 -23.85 -38.40
C GLU A 176 -6.58 -24.70 -37.16
N GLY A 177 -5.34 -25.12 -36.96
CA GLY A 177 -4.90 -25.83 -35.76
C GLY A 177 -5.05 -24.99 -34.48
N LEU A 178 -4.71 -23.70 -34.55
CA LEU A 178 -4.94 -22.76 -33.44
C LEU A 178 -6.43 -22.54 -33.16
N ARG A 179 -7.27 -22.53 -34.20
CA ARG A 179 -8.74 -22.40 -34.06
C ARG A 179 -9.36 -23.64 -33.43
N LEU A 180 -8.92 -24.84 -33.83
CA LEU A 180 -9.33 -26.13 -33.26
C LEU A 180 -8.91 -26.27 -31.79
N MET A 181 -7.68 -25.86 -31.43
CA MET A 181 -7.21 -25.86 -30.04
C MET A 181 -8.04 -24.94 -29.14
N ARG A 182 -8.54 -23.82 -29.67
CA ARG A 182 -9.42 -22.91 -28.93
C ARG A 182 -10.81 -23.50 -28.70
N MET A 183 -11.41 -24.14 -29.72
CA MET A 183 -12.72 -24.77 -29.60
C MET A 183 -12.70 -25.97 -28.63
N LYS A 184 -11.62 -26.76 -28.59
CA LYS A 184 -11.50 -27.88 -27.63
C LYS A 184 -11.52 -27.43 -26.17
N ARG A 185 -11.02 -26.24 -25.85
CA ARG A 185 -11.06 -25.72 -24.46
C ARG A 185 -12.43 -25.23 -24.02
N GLU A 186 -13.27 -24.83 -24.96
CA GLU A 186 -14.61 -24.29 -24.67
C GLU A 186 -15.68 -25.41 -24.59
N GLY A 187 -15.36 -26.64 -25.06
CA GLY A 187 -16.30 -27.77 -25.06
C GLY A 187 -16.18 -28.75 -23.88
N ASP A 188 -15.13 -28.64 -23.05
CA ASP A 188 -14.92 -29.55 -21.91
C ASP A 188 -15.56 -29.05 -20.59
N GLU A 189 -16.24 -27.90 -20.60
CA GLU A 189 -16.83 -27.28 -19.38
C GLU A 189 -18.33 -27.58 -19.18
N ASP A 190 -19.02 -28.21 -20.13
CA ASP A 190 -20.48 -28.42 -20.06
C ASP A 190 -20.92 -29.84 -19.63
N ASP A 191 -19.99 -30.77 -19.36
CA ASP A 191 -20.28 -32.16 -18.96
C ASP A 191 -19.85 -32.51 -17.52
N ALA A 192 -19.76 -31.52 -16.62
CA ALA A 192 -19.43 -31.71 -15.19
C ALA A 192 -20.49 -31.18 -14.22
#